data_AF-A0A9D5ES92-F1
#
_entry.id   AF-A0A9D5ES92-F1
#
_cell.length_a   1.000
_cell.length_b   1.000
_cell.length_c   1.000
_cell.angle_alpha   90.00
_cell.angle_beta   90.00
_cell.angle_gamma   90.00
#
_symmetry.space_group_name_H-M   'P 1'
#
loop_
_entity.id
_entity.type
_entity.pdbx_description
1 polymer ?
#
loop_
_entity_poly.entity_id
_entity_poly.type
_entity_poly.pdbx_seq_one_letter_code
_entity_poly.pdbx_strand_id
1 'polypeptide(L)'
;MHRAWCAGLLLLLACSLAPGRWADDTPKSTAEVSVTDLDGKQAKVAGAKLTVGTRRLAWIAGPKGTPDEKLGPLALKVREAESTTLVDGVLTLIPAASVESAKYDYEKLNVSLTLKGWKDPIVGTLQYKGLNTLGVAGTVDGKATTFTAGVPGKAAVKTVTFPDPKPLPAAKAGGAVWAVQIVQKEPSNPTLKVRNLKVLYHYPDGSERLASELPVRKGPAIPLDEKLTRFEVLANDTNTHFAAAEVEVGGAPEKLVIIPLAVEQDKKVGTIVGLLGEIDTGYKLFPLHTIKNISPASK
;
A
#
# COMPACT_ATOMS: atom_id res chain seq x y z
N MET A 1 -37.68 62.98 21.22
CA MET A 1 -36.92 62.45 22.38
C MET A 1 -36.49 61.03 22.06
N HIS A 2 -35.19 60.78 22.22
CA HIS A 2 -34.43 59.52 22.22
C HIS A 2 -34.51 58.52 21.03
N ARG A 3 -33.43 58.56 20.24
CA ARG A 3 -32.87 57.49 19.40
C ARG A 3 -32.30 56.37 20.29
N ALA A 4 -32.40 55.11 19.86
CA ALA A 4 -31.52 54.03 20.32
C ALA A 4 -31.10 53.15 19.13
N TRP A 5 -29.85 53.30 18.74
CA TRP A 5 -29.11 52.44 17.82
C TRP A 5 -28.47 51.30 18.64
N CYS A 6 -28.68 50.05 18.25
CA CYS A 6 -27.87 48.92 18.71
C CYS A 6 -26.93 48.51 17.58
N ALA A 7 -25.68 48.99 17.65
CA ALA A 7 -24.59 48.52 16.81
C ALA A 7 -24.07 47.19 17.39
N GLY A 8 -24.33 46.09 16.67
CA GLY A 8 -23.74 44.79 16.95
C GLY A 8 -22.31 44.73 16.40
N LEU A 9 -21.34 44.63 17.31
CA LEU A 9 -19.92 44.50 17.02
C LEU A 9 -19.63 43.11 16.42
N LEU A 10 -19.33 43.06 15.12
CA LEU A 10 -18.89 41.83 14.45
C LEU A 10 -17.38 41.64 14.70
N LEU A 11 -17.02 40.70 15.58
CA LEU A 11 -15.64 40.29 15.82
C LEU A 11 -15.20 39.35 14.68
N LEU A 12 -14.51 39.89 13.67
CA LEU A 12 -13.84 39.09 12.63
C LEU A 12 -12.58 38.45 13.23
N LEU A 13 -12.70 37.21 13.68
CA LEU A 13 -11.54 36.35 13.97
C LEU A 13 -10.89 35.93 12.65
N ALA A 14 -9.86 36.67 12.24
CA ALA A 14 -8.98 36.26 11.16
C ALA A 14 -8.07 35.12 11.63
N CYS A 15 -8.51 33.88 11.47
CA CYS A 15 -7.63 32.72 11.55
C CYS A 15 -6.67 32.74 10.36
N SER A 16 -5.48 33.28 10.58
CA SER A 16 -4.33 33.10 9.69
C SER A 16 -3.98 31.61 9.62
N LEU A 17 -4.46 30.93 8.58
CA LEU A 17 -4.01 29.60 8.17
C LEU A 17 -2.56 29.73 7.67
N ALA A 18 -1.60 29.56 8.56
CA ALA A 18 -0.23 29.32 8.16
C ALA A 18 -0.18 27.94 7.47
N PRO A 19 0.37 27.82 6.25
CA PRO A 19 0.62 26.51 5.66
C PRO A 19 1.62 25.79 6.57
N GLY A 20 1.16 24.70 7.21
CA GLY A 20 2.02 23.82 7.97
C GLY A 20 3.13 23.32 7.07
N ARG A 21 4.34 23.86 7.24
CA ARG A 21 5.56 23.29 6.71
C ARG A 21 5.71 21.93 7.38
N TRP A 22 5.46 20.87 6.63
CA TRP A 22 5.91 19.54 6.99
C TRP A 22 7.44 19.62 7.04
N ALA A 23 8.00 19.67 8.25
CA ALA A 23 9.43 19.52 8.48
C ALA A 23 9.78 18.08 8.14
N ASP A 24 10.11 17.91 6.87
CA ASP A 24 10.38 16.66 6.20
C ASP A 24 11.86 16.33 6.45
N ASP A 25 12.18 16.02 7.71
CA ASP A 25 13.50 15.58 8.17
C ASP A 25 13.75 14.14 7.70
N THR A 26 14.02 14.02 6.41
CA THR A 26 14.61 12.81 5.81
C THR A 26 15.98 12.50 6.45
N PRO A 27 16.34 11.23 6.63
CA PRO A 27 17.67 10.84 7.06
C PRO A 27 18.72 11.40 6.08
N LYS A 28 19.74 12.10 6.59
CA LYS A 28 20.90 12.55 5.81
C LYS A 28 21.76 11.33 5.42
N SER A 29 21.35 10.61 4.38
CA SER A 29 22.31 9.87 3.58
C SER A 29 23.03 10.87 2.67
N THR A 30 24.35 10.88 2.70
CA THR A 30 25.18 11.60 1.72
C THR A 30 25.24 10.87 0.38
N ALA A 31 24.71 9.65 0.30
CA ALA A 31 24.71 8.87 -0.91
C ALA A 31 23.57 9.31 -1.85
N GLU A 32 23.89 9.43 -3.14
CA GLU A 32 23.02 10.00 -4.16
C GLU A 32 22.22 8.92 -4.87
N VAL A 33 20.93 9.19 -5.15
CA VAL A 33 20.13 8.33 -6.02
C VAL A 33 20.52 8.61 -7.47
N SER A 34 20.82 7.56 -8.23
CA SER A 34 21.13 7.70 -9.65
C SER A 34 19.87 7.49 -10.48
N VAL A 35 19.56 8.45 -11.35
CA VAL A 35 18.47 8.35 -12.33
C VAL A 35 19.07 8.36 -13.73
N THR A 36 18.76 7.35 -14.53
CA THR A 36 19.21 7.24 -15.92
C THR A 36 18.02 7.33 -16.86
N ASP A 37 18.06 8.23 -17.84
CA ASP A 37 17.03 8.37 -18.86
C ASP A 37 17.16 7.32 -19.98
N LEU A 38 16.26 7.39 -20.98
CA LEU A 38 16.28 6.49 -22.14
C LEU A 38 17.55 6.63 -23.00
N ASP A 39 18.12 7.84 -23.05
CA ASP A 39 19.34 8.15 -23.81
C ASP A 39 20.61 7.71 -23.08
N GLY A 40 20.46 7.17 -21.86
CA GLY A 40 21.58 6.71 -21.04
C GLY A 40 22.26 7.83 -20.24
N LYS A 41 21.71 9.05 -20.27
CA LYS A 41 22.23 10.15 -19.46
C LYS A 41 21.86 9.93 -18.01
N GLN A 42 22.87 10.02 -17.15
CA GLN A 42 22.76 9.78 -15.72
C GLN A 42 22.72 11.11 -14.96
N ALA A 43 21.76 11.26 -14.07
CA ALA A 43 21.67 12.33 -13.09
C ALA A 43 21.86 11.75 -11.68
N LYS A 44 22.72 12.36 -10.88
CA LYS A 44 22.88 12.03 -9.46
C LYS A 44 22.05 13.01 -8.63
N VAL A 45 21.11 12.46 -7.86
CA VAL A 45 20.12 13.22 -7.11
C VAL A 45 20.50 13.20 -5.63
N ALA A 46 21.04 14.33 -5.15
CA ALA A 46 21.37 14.52 -3.75
C ALA A 46 20.10 14.83 -2.93
N GLY A 47 20.05 14.31 -1.70
CA GLY A 47 18.90 14.52 -0.80
C GLY A 47 17.59 13.96 -1.35
N ALA A 48 17.66 12.85 -2.08
CA ALA A 48 16.54 12.28 -2.80
C ALA A 48 15.38 11.90 -1.87
N LYS A 49 14.16 12.29 -2.27
CA LYS A 49 12.88 11.98 -1.64
C LYS A 49 11.98 11.26 -2.64
N LEU A 50 11.33 10.20 -2.18
CA LEU A 50 10.33 9.51 -2.98
C LEU A 50 9.00 10.26 -2.91
N THR A 51 8.49 10.71 -4.05
CA THR A 51 7.30 11.58 -4.13
C THR A 51 6.07 10.89 -4.68
N VAL A 52 6.24 9.84 -5.49
CA VAL A 52 5.16 9.07 -6.11
C VAL A 52 5.50 7.59 -6.04
N GLY A 53 4.47 6.73 -6.03
CA GLY A 53 4.65 5.28 -6.05
C GLY A 53 4.87 4.66 -4.68
N THR A 54 4.80 5.44 -3.60
CA THR A 54 5.10 4.98 -2.25
C THR A 54 3.88 5.02 -1.33
N ARG A 55 3.99 4.31 -0.21
CA ARG A 55 3.02 4.30 0.90
C ARG A 55 3.79 4.11 2.20
N ARG A 56 3.47 4.88 3.23
CA ARG A 56 3.96 4.60 4.59
C ARG A 56 3.11 3.51 5.22
N LEU A 57 3.76 2.53 5.85
CA LEU A 57 3.11 1.41 6.51
C LEU A 57 2.80 1.78 7.96
N ALA A 58 1.78 2.63 8.15
CA ALA A 58 1.47 3.24 9.45
C ALA A 58 1.15 2.20 10.54
N TRP A 59 0.64 1.02 10.17
CA TRP A 59 0.38 -0.08 11.12
C TRP A 59 1.65 -0.75 11.69
N ILE A 60 2.83 -0.43 11.15
CA ILE A 60 4.14 -0.86 11.65
C ILE A 60 4.86 0.31 12.36
N ALA A 61 4.20 1.47 12.50
CA ALA A 61 4.80 2.61 13.16
C ALA A 61 5.20 2.28 14.61
N GLY A 62 6.39 2.72 15.01
CA GLY A 62 6.85 2.66 16.38
C GLY A 62 6.34 3.88 17.16
N PRO A 63 5.35 3.75 18.06
CA PRO A 63 4.76 4.91 18.73
C PRO A 63 5.76 5.70 19.60
N LYS A 64 6.86 5.04 20.00
CA LYS A 64 7.95 5.61 20.81
C LYS A 64 9.24 5.86 20.02
N GLY A 65 9.20 5.74 18.69
CA GLY A 65 10.38 5.89 17.84
C GLY A 65 10.73 7.33 17.50
N THR A 66 11.74 7.49 16.64
CA THR A 66 12.06 8.73 15.92
C THR A 66 10.85 9.24 15.11
N PRO A 67 10.83 10.52 14.67
CA PRO A 67 9.75 11.04 13.84
C PRO A 67 9.40 10.16 12.63
N ASP A 68 10.42 9.63 11.95
CA ASP A 68 10.21 8.71 10.82
C ASP A 68 9.65 7.35 11.24
N GLU A 69 10.13 6.79 12.36
CA GLU A 69 9.61 5.52 12.88
C GLU A 69 8.16 5.63 13.35
N LYS A 70 7.75 6.80 13.87
CA LYS A 70 6.36 7.10 14.24
C LYS A 70 5.40 7.14 13.05
N LEU A 71 5.92 7.35 11.85
CA LEU A 71 5.12 7.30 10.62
C LEU A 71 5.09 5.91 9.99
N GLY A 72 5.95 4.99 10.45
CA GLY A 72 6.15 3.68 9.86
C GLY A 72 7.08 3.71 8.63
N PRO A 73 7.59 2.54 8.23
CA PRO A 73 8.52 2.43 7.12
C PRO A 73 7.83 2.78 5.80
N LEU A 74 8.60 3.34 4.88
CA LEU A 74 8.15 3.61 3.52
C LEU A 74 8.24 2.34 2.66
N ALA A 75 7.20 2.07 1.88
CA ALA A 75 7.17 0.97 0.92
C ALA A 75 6.86 1.47 -0.49
N LEU A 76 7.43 0.83 -1.51
CA LEU A 76 7.00 0.96 -2.90
C LEU A 76 5.71 0.17 -3.11
N LYS A 77 4.75 0.77 -3.82
CA LYS A 77 3.52 0.12 -4.26
C LYS A 77 3.77 -0.50 -5.62
N VAL A 78 3.72 -1.82 -5.68
CA VAL A 78 3.98 -2.57 -6.90
C VAL A 78 2.76 -3.37 -7.29
N ARG A 79 2.33 -3.19 -8.53
CA ARG A 79 1.31 -4.02 -9.15
C ARG A 79 2.02 -5.01 -10.08
N GLU A 80 2.12 -6.25 -9.64
CA GLU A 80 2.74 -7.32 -10.40
C GLU A 80 1.97 -7.63 -11.69
N ALA A 81 2.67 -8.18 -12.68
CA ALA A 81 2.10 -8.45 -14.00
C ALA A 81 0.86 -9.36 -13.97
N GLU A 82 0.82 -10.30 -13.02
CA GLU A 82 -0.27 -11.28 -12.84
C GLU A 82 -1.20 -10.92 -11.67
N SER A 83 -1.35 -9.64 -11.35
CA SER A 83 -2.20 -9.18 -10.24
C SER A 83 -3.71 -9.33 -10.60
N THR A 84 -4.33 -8.33 -11.23
CA THR A 84 -5.71 -8.42 -11.74
C THR A 84 -5.87 -7.41 -12.88
N THR A 85 -7.00 -7.40 -13.58
CA THR A 85 -7.35 -6.36 -14.57
C THR A 85 -8.19 -5.21 -13.97
N LEU A 86 -8.38 -5.18 -12.66
CA LEU A 86 -9.26 -4.24 -11.97
C LEU A 86 -8.57 -2.89 -11.73
N VAL A 87 -9.30 -1.79 -11.50
CA VAL A 87 -8.65 -0.51 -11.18
C VAL A 87 -7.85 -0.62 -9.88
N ASP A 88 -8.48 -1.20 -8.85
CA ASP A 88 -7.88 -1.46 -7.53
C ASP A 88 -7.48 -2.93 -7.38
N GLY A 89 -6.39 -3.34 -8.03
CA GLY A 89 -5.91 -4.71 -7.96
C GLY A 89 -5.08 -5.02 -6.71
N VAL A 90 -4.53 -6.23 -6.71
CA VAL A 90 -3.62 -6.69 -5.65
C VAL A 90 -2.32 -5.89 -5.71
N LEU A 91 -1.92 -5.33 -4.56
CA LEU A 91 -0.71 -4.53 -4.42
C LEU A 91 0.33 -5.26 -3.59
N THR A 92 1.56 -5.27 -4.06
CA THR A 92 2.73 -5.72 -3.33
C THR A 92 3.45 -4.50 -2.76
N LEU A 93 3.62 -4.47 -1.45
CA LEU A 93 4.21 -3.39 -0.68
C LEU A 93 5.63 -3.81 -0.28
N ILE A 94 6.61 -3.30 -1.01
CA ILE A 94 8.03 -3.65 -0.83
C ILE A 94 8.72 -2.56 -0.01
N PRO A 95 9.46 -2.89 1.07
CA PRO A 95 10.21 -1.89 1.82
C PRO A 95 11.14 -1.08 0.91
N ALA A 96 10.94 0.24 0.83
CA ALA A 96 11.69 1.10 -0.09
C ALA A 96 13.20 1.09 0.22
N ALA A 97 13.55 0.94 1.50
CA ALA A 97 14.94 0.84 1.95
C ALA A 97 15.68 -0.41 1.44
N SER A 98 14.96 -1.42 0.94
CA SER A 98 15.56 -2.66 0.42
C SER A 98 15.69 -2.69 -1.10
N VAL A 99 15.22 -1.67 -1.80
CA VAL A 99 15.26 -1.61 -3.26
C VAL A 99 16.65 -1.17 -3.72
N GLU A 100 17.33 -2.02 -4.49
CA GLU A 100 18.61 -1.69 -5.13
C GLU A 100 18.41 -0.86 -6.39
N SER A 101 17.48 -1.29 -7.23
CA SER A 101 17.16 -0.57 -8.47
C SER A 101 15.75 -0.85 -8.97
N ALA A 102 15.25 0.08 -9.77
CA ALA A 102 14.04 -0.03 -10.56
C ALA A 102 14.36 0.21 -12.03
N LYS A 103 14.21 -0.82 -12.87
CA LYS A 103 14.46 -0.76 -14.31
C LYS A 103 13.15 -0.80 -15.08
N TYR A 104 12.93 0.18 -15.94
CA TYR A 104 11.73 0.34 -16.74
C TYR A 104 11.99 -0.10 -18.18
N ASP A 105 11.16 -1.02 -18.66
CA ASP A 105 11.12 -1.47 -20.04
C ASP A 105 9.78 -1.04 -20.63
N TYR A 106 9.79 0.08 -21.35
CA TYR A 106 8.59 0.65 -21.96
C TYR A 106 8.13 -0.10 -23.21
N GLU A 107 9.01 -0.88 -23.83
CA GLU A 107 8.64 -1.74 -24.97
C GLU A 107 7.88 -2.96 -24.49
N LYS A 108 8.36 -3.60 -23.41
CA LYS A 108 7.70 -4.75 -22.78
C LYS A 108 6.65 -4.36 -21.74
N LEU A 109 6.43 -3.06 -21.54
CA LEU A 109 5.48 -2.49 -20.58
C LEU A 109 5.64 -3.10 -19.18
N ASN A 110 6.86 -3.15 -18.65
CA ASN A 110 7.12 -3.64 -17.31
C ASN A 110 8.18 -2.83 -16.56
N VAL A 111 8.18 -2.96 -15.23
CA VAL A 111 9.25 -2.53 -14.35
C VAL A 111 9.82 -3.75 -13.63
N SER A 112 11.14 -3.81 -13.51
CA SER A 112 11.86 -4.83 -12.76
C SER A 112 12.50 -4.19 -11.52
N LEU A 113 12.13 -4.66 -10.34
CA LEU A 113 12.68 -4.19 -9.06
C LEU A 113 13.66 -5.22 -8.50
N THR A 114 14.91 -4.83 -8.34
CA THR A 114 15.93 -5.67 -7.68
C THR A 114 16.02 -5.27 -6.21
N LEU A 115 16.05 -6.26 -5.30
CA LEU A 115 16.04 -6.03 -3.86
C LEU A 115 17.28 -6.63 -3.21
N LYS A 116 17.81 -5.94 -2.20
CA LYS A 116 18.96 -6.42 -1.44
C LYS A 116 18.61 -7.71 -0.69
N GLY A 117 19.36 -8.77 -0.95
CA GLY A 117 19.19 -10.07 -0.29
C GLY A 117 18.06 -10.92 -0.87
N TRP A 118 17.52 -10.54 -2.05
CA TRP A 118 16.55 -11.34 -2.79
C TRP A 118 17.05 -11.64 -4.19
N LYS A 119 16.91 -12.88 -4.63
CA LYS A 119 17.53 -13.35 -5.88
C LYS A 119 16.78 -12.87 -7.12
N ASP A 120 15.46 -12.98 -7.11
CA ASP A 120 14.65 -12.82 -8.31
C ASP A 120 13.97 -11.44 -8.33
N PRO A 121 14.07 -10.67 -9.42
CA PRO A 121 13.46 -9.35 -9.46
C PRO A 121 11.94 -9.44 -9.33
N ILE A 122 11.33 -8.46 -8.66
CA ILE A 122 9.88 -8.31 -8.63
C ILE A 122 9.46 -7.53 -9.87
N VAL A 123 8.60 -8.14 -10.70
CA VAL A 123 8.19 -7.59 -11.99
C VAL A 123 6.80 -6.97 -11.90
N GLY A 124 6.72 -5.66 -12.08
CA GLY A 124 5.48 -4.89 -12.17
C GLY A 124 5.05 -4.62 -13.62
N THR A 125 3.75 -4.42 -13.86
CA THR A 125 3.20 -4.04 -15.18
C THR A 125 3.10 -2.52 -15.37
N LEU A 126 3.40 -2.02 -16.56
CA LEU A 126 3.17 -0.64 -17.00
C LEU A 126 2.01 -0.52 -17.98
N GLN A 127 1.24 -1.60 -18.20
CA GLN A 127 0.13 -1.62 -19.16
C GLN A 127 -0.97 -0.60 -18.82
N TYR A 128 -1.14 -0.27 -17.53
CA TYR A 128 -2.13 0.69 -17.08
C TYR A 128 -1.48 1.98 -16.61
N LYS A 129 -2.04 3.10 -17.05
CA LYS A 129 -1.54 4.44 -16.71
C LYS A 129 -1.53 4.65 -15.19
N GLY A 130 -0.42 5.15 -14.67
CA GLY A 130 -0.25 5.52 -13.26
C GLY A 130 0.19 4.38 -12.35
N LEU A 131 0.17 3.13 -12.81
CA LEU A 131 0.71 2.01 -12.05
C LEU A 131 2.23 1.98 -12.09
N ASN A 132 2.84 1.51 -11.00
CA ASN A 132 4.28 1.30 -10.89
C ASN A 132 5.13 2.53 -11.23
N THR A 133 4.54 3.71 -11.09
CA THR A 133 5.22 5.00 -11.24
C THR A 133 6.06 5.28 -10.03
N LEU A 134 7.24 5.88 -10.21
CA LEU A 134 8.15 6.21 -9.12
C LEU A 134 8.61 7.65 -9.30
N GLY A 135 8.30 8.49 -8.30
CA GLY A 135 8.72 9.88 -8.27
C GLY A 135 9.96 10.03 -7.39
N VAL A 136 10.98 10.72 -7.88
CA VAL A 136 12.20 11.05 -7.13
C VAL A 136 12.45 12.55 -7.24
N ALA A 137 12.43 13.26 -6.12
CA ALA A 137 12.75 14.68 -6.05
C ALA A 137 14.00 14.92 -5.21
N GLY A 138 14.82 15.89 -5.58
CA GLY A 138 16.02 16.26 -4.85
C GLY A 138 16.80 17.34 -5.59
N THR A 139 18.11 17.34 -5.45
CA THR A 139 18.99 18.34 -6.07
C THR A 139 19.94 17.70 -7.07
N VAL A 140 20.03 18.28 -8.27
CA VAL A 140 21.00 17.93 -9.32
C VAL A 140 21.74 19.20 -9.69
N ASP A 141 23.07 19.20 -9.62
CA ASP A 141 23.91 20.39 -9.90
C ASP A 141 23.46 21.66 -9.16
N GLY A 142 23.05 21.51 -7.89
CA GLY A 142 22.55 22.60 -7.05
C GLY A 142 21.11 23.05 -7.35
N LYS A 143 20.40 22.43 -8.31
CA LYS A 143 19.02 22.77 -8.68
C LYS A 143 18.01 21.72 -8.23
N ALA A 144 16.93 22.18 -7.62
CA ALA A 144 15.79 21.32 -7.29
C ALA A 144 15.22 20.70 -8.58
N THR A 145 15.19 19.36 -8.63
CA THR A 145 14.81 18.58 -9.81
C THR A 145 13.92 17.44 -9.39
N THR A 146 12.93 17.11 -10.21
CA THR A 146 12.03 15.97 -9.99
C THR A 146 12.04 15.07 -11.22
N PHE A 147 12.19 13.77 -11.00
CA PHE A 147 12.08 12.72 -11.99
C PHE A 147 10.83 11.90 -11.73
N THR A 148 10.20 11.40 -12.79
CA THR A 148 9.07 10.47 -12.68
C THR A 148 9.27 9.32 -13.65
N ALA A 149 9.51 8.13 -13.11
CA ALA A 149 9.64 6.90 -13.86
C ALA A 149 8.28 6.21 -14.03
N GLY A 150 8.17 5.32 -15.01
CA GLY A 150 6.92 4.61 -15.33
C GLY A 150 5.93 5.43 -16.15
N VAL A 151 6.34 6.60 -16.64
CA VAL A 151 5.57 7.44 -17.57
C VAL A 151 6.33 7.54 -18.89
N PRO A 152 5.78 7.04 -20.01
CA PRO A 152 6.45 7.12 -21.30
C PRO A 152 6.53 8.57 -21.80
N GLY A 153 7.60 8.92 -22.52
CA GLY A 153 7.79 10.25 -23.10
C GLY A 153 9.26 10.64 -23.22
N LYS A 154 9.52 11.89 -23.63
CA LYS A 154 10.88 12.42 -23.86
C LYS A 154 11.74 12.46 -22.59
N ALA A 155 11.13 12.55 -21.42
CA ALA A 155 11.82 12.55 -20.13
C ALA A 155 11.65 11.21 -19.38
N ALA A 156 11.37 10.13 -20.11
CA ALA A 156 11.17 8.82 -19.52
C ALA A 156 12.47 8.33 -18.84
N VAL A 157 12.32 7.91 -17.59
CA VAL A 157 13.40 7.31 -16.82
C VAL A 157 13.49 5.83 -17.17
N LYS A 158 14.69 5.38 -17.53
CA LYS A 158 15.01 3.98 -17.81
C LYS A 158 15.36 3.22 -16.53
N THR A 159 16.15 3.82 -15.65
CA THR A 159 16.61 3.18 -14.42
C THR A 159 16.67 4.17 -13.28
N VAL A 160 16.26 3.73 -12.08
CA VAL A 160 16.56 4.41 -10.81
C VAL A 160 17.38 3.44 -9.97
N THR A 161 18.55 3.87 -9.48
CA THR A 161 19.43 3.07 -8.60
C THR A 161 19.55 3.77 -7.26
N PHE A 162 19.24 3.04 -6.20
CA PHE A 162 19.29 3.55 -4.84
C PHE A 162 20.62 3.17 -4.17
N PRO A 163 21.24 4.10 -3.45
CA PRO A 163 22.44 3.81 -2.69
C PRO A 163 22.11 3.08 -1.39
N ASP A 164 23.09 2.32 -0.89
CA ASP A 164 23.08 1.68 0.42
C ASP A 164 21.79 0.90 0.79
N PRO A 165 21.29 0.03 -0.11
CA PRO A 165 20.06 -0.70 0.15
C PRO A 165 20.28 -1.71 1.27
N LYS A 166 19.28 -1.80 2.16
CA LYS A 166 19.30 -2.68 3.33
C LYS A 166 18.71 -4.04 2.97
N PRO A 167 19.29 -5.16 3.47
CA PRO A 167 18.69 -6.47 3.29
C PRO A 167 17.22 -6.48 3.70
N LEU A 168 16.40 -7.27 3.01
CA LEU A 168 15.01 -7.48 3.40
C LEU A 168 14.92 -7.92 4.88
N PRO A 169 13.93 -7.41 5.63
CA PRO A 169 13.65 -7.92 6.97
C PRO A 169 13.40 -9.43 6.92
N ALA A 170 13.96 -10.18 7.86
CA ALA A 170 13.66 -11.60 7.97
C ALA A 170 12.15 -11.82 8.18
N ALA A 171 11.61 -12.85 7.53
CA ALA A 171 10.23 -13.26 7.76
C ALA A 171 10.04 -13.58 9.26
N LYS A 172 8.93 -13.10 9.83
CA LYS A 172 8.58 -13.46 11.20
C LYS A 172 8.34 -14.96 11.27
N ALA A 173 8.90 -15.60 12.28
CA ALA A 173 8.67 -17.02 12.52
C ALA A 173 7.22 -17.27 12.95
N GLY A 174 6.64 -18.35 12.44
CA GLY A 174 5.28 -18.78 12.76
C GLY A 174 4.18 -18.02 12.02
N GLY A 175 2.94 -18.39 12.31
CA GLY A 175 1.75 -17.85 11.67
C GLY A 175 1.09 -18.79 10.68
N ALA A 176 -0.23 -18.63 10.51
CA ALA A 176 -0.99 -19.35 9.50
C ALA A 176 -0.53 -18.94 8.09
N VAL A 177 -0.42 -19.94 7.22
CA VAL A 177 -0.07 -19.76 5.81
C VAL A 177 -1.34 -19.94 4.99
N TRP A 178 -1.58 -19.01 4.07
CA TRP A 178 -2.82 -18.87 3.33
C TRP A 178 -2.57 -19.00 1.84
N ALA A 179 -3.48 -19.68 1.15
CA ALA A 179 -3.62 -19.69 -0.28
C ALA A 179 -4.75 -18.72 -0.65
N VAL A 180 -4.40 -17.58 -1.25
CA VAL A 180 -5.37 -16.56 -1.67
C VAL A 180 -5.51 -16.63 -3.19
N GLN A 181 -6.63 -17.19 -3.66
CA GLN A 181 -6.97 -17.18 -5.06
C GLN A 181 -7.60 -15.84 -5.43
N ILE A 182 -7.11 -15.20 -6.49
CA ILE A 182 -7.57 -13.88 -6.92
C ILE A 182 -8.34 -13.95 -8.24
N VAL A 183 -9.25 -13.00 -8.43
CA VAL A 183 -10.07 -12.88 -9.63
C VAL A 183 -9.23 -12.30 -10.76
N GLN A 184 -8.98 -13.11 -11.78
CA GLN A 184 -8.37 -12.70 -13.04
C GLN A 184 -9.15 -13.33 -14.21
N LYS A 185 -8.97 -12.80 -15.43
CA LYS A 185 -9.60 -13.39 -16.62
C LYS A 185 -9.27 -14.89 -16.70
N GLU A 186 -10.30 -15.72 -16.74
CA GLU A 186 -10.15 -17.17 -16.82
C GLU A 186 -9.31 -17.58 -18.03
N PRO A 187 -8.49 -18.65 -17.90
CA PRO A 187 -8.46 -19.62 -16.80
C PRO A 187 -7.51 -19.28 -15.62
N SER A 188 -6.86 -18.11 -15.65
CA SER A 188 -5.65 -17.87 -14.83
C SER A 188 -5.84 -17.91 -13.32
N ASN A 189 -6.86 -17.20 -12.76
CA ASN A 189 -7.21 -17.11 -11.33
C ASN A 189 -6.09 -17.56 -10.36
N PRO A 190 -4.96 -16.83 -10.31
CA PRO A 190 -3.75 -17.35 -9.68
C PRO A 190 -3.93 -17.42 -8.17
N THR A 191 -3.26 -18.41 -7.57
CA THR A 191 -3.24 -18.61 -6.12
C THR A 191 -1.94 -18.07 -5.55
N LEU A 192 -2.04 -17.07 -4.69
CA LEU A 192 -0.91 -16.41 -4.06
C LEU A 192 -0.76 -16.89 -2.62
N LYS A 193 0.45 -17.33 -2.27
CA LYS A 193 0.78 -17.80 -0.92
C LYS A 193 1.22 -16.62 -0.04
N VAL A 194 0.57 -16.44 1.11
CA VAL A 194 0.92 -15.40 2.08
C VAL A 194 0.87 -15.92 3.51
N ARG A 195 1.45 -15.20 4.46
CA ARG A 195 1.43 -15.52 5.89
C ARG A 195 0.65 -14.46 6.67
N ASN A 196 0.18 -14.81 7.86
CA ASN A 196 -0.32 -13.84 8.85
C ASN A 196 -1.38 -12.88 8.27
N LEU A 197 -2.38 -13.43 7.57
CA LEU A 197 -3.43 -12.64 6.92
C LEU A 197 -4.22 -11.84 7.97
N LYS A 198 -4.37 -10.54 7.73
CA LYS A 198 -5.06 -9.61 8.63
C LYS A 198 -5.95 -8.66 7.84
N VAL A 199 -6.98 -8.12 8.47
CA VAL A 199 -7.79 -7.04 7.89
C VAL A 199 -7.04 -5.73 8.05
N LEU A 200 -6.92 -4.96 6.97
CA LEU A 200 -6.36 -3.61 7.01
C LEU A 200 -7.48 -2.58 6.96
N TYR A 201 -7.58 -1.77 8.01
CA TYR A 201 -8.47 -0.61 8.10
C TYR A 201 -7.70 0.68 7.82
N HIS A 202 -8.36 1.60 7.12
CA HIS A 202 -7.91 2.97 6.93
C HIS A 202 -8.92 3.93 7.55
N TYR A 203 -8.44 4.91 8.31
CA TYR A 203 -9.27 5.89 8.99
C TYR A 203 -9.18 7.26 8.32
N PRO A 204 -10.20 8.13 8.46
CA PRO A 204 -10.21 9.47 7.86
C PRO A 204 -9.05 10.38 8.27
N ASP A 205 -8.41 10.11 9.41
CA ASP A 205 -7.22 10.84 9.88
C ASP A 205 -5.91 10.35 9.23
N GLY A 206 -5.99 9.43 8.27
CA GLY A 206 -4.86 8.82 7.58
C GLY A 206 -4.18 7.68 8.35
N SER A 207 -4.63 7.38 9.57
CA SER A 207 -4.11 6.25 10.34
C SER A 207 -4.62 4.92 9.81
N GLU A 208 -3.86 3.85 10.10
CA GLU A 208 -4.17 2.51 9.63
C GLU A 208 -4.02 1.49 10.75
N ARG A 209 -4.89 0.49 10.77
CA ARG A 209 -4.92 -0.54 11.81
C ARG A 209 -5.08 -1.93 11.20
N LEU A 210 -4.39 -2.90 11.78
CA LEU A 210 -4.61 -4.31 11.48
C LEU A 210 -5.53 -4.95 12.51
N ALA A 211 -6.41 -5.83 12.05
CA ALA A 211 -7.18 -6.73 12.91
C ALA A 211 -7.02 -8.18 12.46
N SER A 212 -7.10 -9.11 13.41
CA SER A 212 -7.03 -10.55 13.14
C SER A 212 -8.39 -11.15 12.80
N GLU A 213 -9.45 -10.35 12.77
CA GLU A 213 -10.82 -10.83 12.53
C GLU A 213 -11.54 -9.92 11.53
N LEU A 214 -12.33 -10.54 10.67
CA LEU A 214 -13.23 -9.88 9.73
C LEU A 214 -14.58 -9.61 10.40
N PRO A 215 -15.11 -8.37 10.33
CA PRO A 215 -16.37 -8.02 10.94
C PRO A 215 -17.53 -8.65 10.16
N VAL A 216 -18.59 -9.02 10.87
CA VAL A 216 -19.82 -9.55 10.26
C VAL A 216 -21.00 -8.74 10.80
N ARG A 217 -21.92 -8.33 9.93
CA ARG A 217 -23.08 -7.49 10.29
C ARG A 217 -23.98 -8.15 11.33
N LYS A 218 -24.12 -9.48 11.28
CA LYS A 218 -24.89 -10.30 12.23
C LYS A 218 -24.13 -11.58 12.53
N GLY A 219 -23.72 -11.75 13.78
CA GLY A 219 -22.98 -12.92 14.26
C GLY A 219 -21.55 -12.59 14.67
N PRO A 220 -20.78 -13.61 15.09
CA PRO A 220 -19.39 -13.42 15.50
C PRO A 220 -18.52 -13.00 14.32
N ALA A 221 -17.48 -12.23 14.61
CA ALA A 221 -16.42 -11.92 13.65
C ALA A 221 -15.73 -13.22 13.18
N ILE A 222 -15.20 -13.19 11.97
CA ILE A 222 -14.52 -14.33 11.35
C ILE A 222 -13.04 -14.25 11.70
N PRO A 223 -12.48 -15.21 12.46
CA PRO A 223 -11.06 -15.21 12.75
C PRO A 223 -10.25 -15.51 11.49
N LEU A 224 -9.15 -14.78 11.28
CA LEU A 224 -8.15 -15.03 10.25
C LEU A 224 -7.01 -15.89 10.81
N ASP A 225 -7.37 -17.04 11.36
CA ASP A 225 -6.47 -18.02 11.95
C ASP A 225 -6.76 -19.44 11.44
N GLU A 226 -6.09 -20.45 11.97
CA GLU A 226 -6.20 -21.85 11.54
C GLU A 226 -7.64 -22.43 11.59
N LYS A 227 -8.58 -21.76 12.25
CA LYS A 227 -9.98 -22.20 12.27
C LYS A 227 -10.71 -21.88 10.96
N LEU A 228 -10.30 -20.87 10.20
CA LEU A 228 -10.93 -20.54 8.93
C LEU A 228 -10.44 -21.51 7.84
N THR A 229 -11.32 -22.41 7.40
CA THR A 229 -10.99 -23.44 6.41
C THR A 229 -11.38 -23.02 4.98
N ARG A 230 -12.40 -22.16 4.84
CA ARG A 230 -12.83 -21.60 3.56
C ARG A 230 -13.39 -20.18 3.70
N PHE A 231 -13.05 -19.31 2.76
CA PHE A 231 -13.62 -17.97 2.63
C PHE A 231 -13.74 -17.62 1.14
N GLU A 232 -14.96 -17.57 0.62
CA GLU A 232 -15.25 -17.26 -0.77
C GLU A 232 -16.02 -15.94 -0.88
N VAL A 233 -15.49 -14.98 -1.63
CA VAL A 233 -16.16 -13.69 -1.83
C VAL A 233 -17.14 -13.84 -2.98
N LEU A 234 -18.44 -13.71 -2.66
CA LEU A 234 -19.51 -13.84 -3.65
C LEU A 234 -19.86 -12.51 -4.30
N ALA A 235 -19.81 -11.43 -3.53
CA ALA A 235 -20.12 -10.09 -4.02
C ALA A 235 -19.39 -9.02 -3.19
N ASN A 236 -19.07 -7.90 -3.86
CA ASN A 236 -18.60 -6.69 -3.21
C ASN A 236 -19.33 -5.51 -3.85
N ASP A 237 -20.12 -4.79 -3.05
CA ASP A 237 -20.86 -3.62 -3.49
C ASP A 237 -20.39 -2.39 -2.71
N THR A 238 -19.65 -1.54 -3.43
CA THR A 238 -19.12 -0.29 -2.90
C THR A 238 -20.18 0.77 -2.69
N ASN A 239 -21.34 0.67 -3.36
CA ASN A 239 -22.45 1.62 -3.19
C ASN A 239 -23.20 1.38 -1.89
N THR A 240 -23.38 0.11 -1.51
CA THR A 240 -24.01 -0.24 -0.24
C THR A 240 -23.00 -0.41 0.91
N HIS A 241 -21.70 -0.35 0.62
CA HIS A 241 -20.61 -0.55 1.57
C HIS A 241 -20.64 -1.92 2.27
N PHE A 242 -21.04 -2.96 1.53
CA PHE A 242 -21.03 -4.34 2.01
C PHE A 242 -20.35 -5.29 1.03
N ALA A 243 -19.77 -6.35 1.57
CA ALA A 243 -19.42 -7.56 0.83
C ALA A 243 -20.21 -8.75 1.37
N ALA A 244 -20.44 -9.74 0.52
CA ALA A 244 -21.03 -11.02 0.88
C ALA A 244 -20.02 -12.14 0.63
N ALA A 245 -19.92 -13.07 1.58
CA ALA A 245 -19.00 -14.19 1.48
C ALA A 245 -19.60 -15.47 2.06
N GLU A 246 -19.22 -16.60 1.50
CA GLU A 246 -19.42 -17.92 2.10
C GLU A 246 -18.19 -18.28 2.92
N VAL A 247 -18.40 -18.75 4.17
CA VAL A 247 -17.31 -19.05 5.09
C VAL A 247 -17.54 -20.36 5.84
N GLU A 248 -16.44 -21.06 6.09
CA GLU A 248 -16.38 -22.26 6.93
C GLU A 248 -15.34 -22.05 8.04
N VAL A 249 -15.77 -22.17 9.30
CA VAL A 249 -14.93 -21.89 10.47
C VAL A 249 -15.05 -23.00 11.50
N GLY A 250 -13.93 -23.61 11.89
CA GLY A 250 -13.83 -24.58 12.96
C GLY A 250 -14.61 -25.88 12.70
N GLY A 251 -14.75 -26.27 11.43
CA GLY A 251 -15.56 -27.43 11.03
C GLY A 251 -17.08 -27.24 11.17
N ALA A 252 -17.54 -26.03 11.48
CA ALA A 252 -18.96 -25.70 11.42
C ALA A 252 -19.45 -25.70 9.95
N PRO A 253 -20.75 -25.95 9.70
CA PRO A 253 -21.30 -25.85 8.36
C PRO A 253 -21.03 -24.49 7.70
N GLU A 254 -20.86 -24.52 6.38
CA GLU A 254 -20.71 -23.34 5.55
C GLU A 254 -21.89 -22.37 5.79
N LYS A 255 -21.58 -21.09 5.89
CA LYS A 255 -22.59 -20.04 6.10
C LYS A 255 -22.31 -18.81 5.24
N LEU A 256 -23.39 -18.19 4.77
CA LEU A 256 -23.36 -16.89 4.15
C LEU A 256 -23.25 -15.79 5.21
N VAL A 257 -22.29 -14.88 5.03
CA VAL A 257 -22.07 -13.72 5.90
C VAL A 257 -22.11 -12.42 5.11
N ILE A 258 -22.44 -11.33 5.82
CA ILE A 258 -22.37 -9.97 5.29
C ILE A 258 -21.29 -9.21 6.04
N ILE A 259 -20.30 -8.70 5.31
CA ILE A 259 -19.14 -7.99 5.82
C ILE A 259 -19.35 -6.49 5.59
N PRO A 260 -19.53 -5.67 6.64
CA PRO A 260 -19.54 -4.22 6.49
C PRO A 260 -18.14 -3.73 6.07
N LEU A 261 -18.07 -2.90 5.03
CA LEU A 261 -16.80 -2.31 4.57
C LEU A 261 -16.37 -1.11 5.41
N ALA A 262 -17.26 -0.59 6.27
CA ALA A 262 -16.95 0.45 7.25
C ALA A 262 -17.36 -0.02 8.65
N VAL A 263 -16.47 0.11 9.62
CA VAL A 263 -16.69 -0.33 11.01
C VAL A 263 -16.29 0.76 11.97
N GLU A 264 -17.15 1.04 12.94
CA GLU A 264 -16.80 1.90 14.06
C GLU A 264 -15.96 1.12 15.08
N GLN A 265 -14.75 1.60 15.34
CA GLN A 265 -13.86 1.13 16.40
C GLN A 265 -13.30 2.34 17.13
N ASP A 266 -13.34 2.31 18.46
CA ASP A 266 -12.79 3.39 19.30
C ASP A 266 -13.33 4.79 18.93
N LYS A 267 -14.63 4.87 18.61
CA LYS A 267 -15.34 6.10 18.17
C LYS A 267 -14.85 6.68 16.84
N LYS A 268 -14.12 5.89 16.03
CA LYS A 268 -13.71 6.25 14.68
C LYS A 268 -14.27 5.23 13.70
N VAL A 269 -14.77 5.70 12.57
CA VAL A 269 -15.18 4.82 11.47
C VAL A 269 -13.97 4.53 10.60
N GLY A 270 -13.53 3.27 10.58
CA GLY A 270 -12.48 2.77 9.69
C GLY A 270 -13.07 2.03 8.51
N THR A 271 -12.52 2.24 7.32
CA THR A 271 -12.89 1.53 6.09
C THR A 271 -11.93 0.37 5.85
N ILE A 272 -12.48 -0.82 5.55
CA ILE A 272 -11.69 -1.97 5.13
C ILE A 272 -11.07 -1.67 3.76
N VAL A 273 -9.75 -1.63 3.71
CA VAL A 273 -8.98 -1.51 2.47
C VAL A 273 -8.87 -2.87 1.78
N GLY A 274 -8.75 -3.93 2.58
CA GLY A 274 -8.57 -5.30 2.09
C GLY A 274 -7.94 -6.19 3.15
N LEU A 275 -7.49 -7.37 2.71
CA LEU A 275 -6.71 -8.29 3.53
C LEU A 275 -5.23 -8.11 3.22
N LEU A 276 -4.40 -8.04 4.25
CA LEU A 276 -2.95 -7.87 4.16
C LEU A 276 -2.28 -9.14 4.63
N GLY A 277 -1.46 -9.74 3.76
CA GLY A 277 -0.62 -10.89 4.09
C GLY A 277 0.86 -10.56 3.98
N GLU A 278 1.68 -11.20 4.81
CA GLU A 278 3.15 -11.14 4.76
C GLU A 278 3.67 -12.05 3.63
N ILE A 279 4.66 -11.57 2.86
CA ILE A 279 5.42 -12.33 1.87
C ILE A 279 6.92 -12.12 2.13
N ASP A 280 7.78 -12.85 1.44
CA ASP A 280 9.24 -12.79 1.70
C ASP A 280 9.86 -11.42 1.35
N THR A 281 9.24 -10.69 0.42
CA THR A 281 9.71 -9.37 -0.03
C THR A 281 8.94 -8.19 0.57
N GLY A 282 8.05 -8.43 1.54
CA GLY A 282 7.24 -7.39 2.18
C GLY A 282 5.82 -7.85 2.49
N TYR A 283 4.83 -7.14 1.96
CA TYR A 283 3.42 -7.44 2.18
C TYR A 283 2.65 -7.46 0.87
N LYS A 284 1.54 -8.19 0.85
CA LYS A 284 0.58 -8.19 -0.26
C LYS A 284 -0.80 -7.81 0.27
N LEU A 285 -1.40 -6.79 -0.35
CA LEU A 285 -2.70 -6.25 -0.02
C LEU A 285 -3.71 -6.70 -1.09
N PHE A 286 -4.75 -7.36 -0.63
CA PHE A 286 -5.84 -7.94 -1.42
C PHE A 286 -7.14 -7.19 -1.11
N PRO A 287 -7.54 -6.22 -1.94
CA PRO A 287 -8.88 -5.64 -1.84
C PRO A 287 -9.93 -6.75 -1.94
N LEU A 288 -11.00 -6.70 -1.15
CA LEU A 288 -11.96 -7.83 -1.05
C LEU A 288 -12.55 -8.23 -2.41
N HIS A 289 -12.82 -7.27 -3.29
CA HIS A 289 -13.35 -7.54 -4.63
C HIS A 289 -12.35 -8.23 -5.59
N THR A 290 -11.07 -8.32 -5.22
CA THR A 290 -10.04 -9.03 -5.98
C THR A 290 -9.90 -10.49 -5.55
N ILE A 291 -10.49 -10.87 -4.42
CA ILE A 291 -10.37 -12.20 -3.84
C ILE A 291 -11.48 -13.07 -4.42
N LYS A 292 -11.12 -14.27 -4.89
CA LYS A 292 -12.08 -15.32 -5.22
C LYS A 292 -12.30 -16.21 -4.01
N ASN A 293 -11.22 -16.84 -3.53
CA ASN A 293 -11.25 -17.76 -2.41
C ASN A 293 -9.99 -17.61 -1.54
N ILE A 294 -10.12 -17.92 -0.26
CA ILE A 294 -9.02 -18.07 0.69
C ILE A 294 -9.18 -19.39 1.42
N SER A 295 -8.10 -20.14 1.49
CA SER A 295 -8.01 -21.36 2.29
C SER A 295 -6.65 -21.42 2.98
N PRO A 296 -6.49 -22.25 4.02
CA PRO A 296 -5.17 -22.64 4.48
C PRO A 296 -4.33 -23.15 3.31
N ALA A 297 -3.09 -22.70 3.20
CA ALA A 297 -2.16 -23.29 2.25
C ALA A 297 -1.79 -24.68 2.76
N SER A 298 -1.97 -25.71 1.94
CA SER A 298 -1.42 -27.03 2.23
C SER A 298 0.07 -26.91 2.53
N LYS A 299 0.51 -27.53 3.63
CA LYS A 299 1.93 -27.56 4.03
C LYS A 299 2.79 -28.21 2.96
#